data_AF-A0A453S2G2-F1
#
_entry.id   AF-A0A453S2G2-F1
#
_cell.length_a   1.000
_cell.length_b   1.000
_cell.length_c   1.000
_cell.angle_alpha   90.00
_cell.angle_beta   90.00
_cell.angle_gamma   90.00
#
_symmetry.space_group_name_H-M   'P 1'
#
loop_
_entity.id
_entity.type
_entity.pdbx_description
1 polymer ?
#
loop_
_entity_poly.entity_id
_entity_poly.type
_entity_poly.pdbx_seq_one_letter_code
_entity_poly.pdbx_strand_id
1 'polypeptide(L)'
;PGFPRLAFGGSIQIRKGKKPRGARDDFSRPKSPPILPPIHQPRSFLAGTKPGPPEMSPAADSASGSKRQAELLKQEGNTCFKKDRISAAIDAYTGAIALCQNVAVYWTNRALCYKKRNEWAKVEEDCRMAIHYDSHSVKAHYMLGLALLDRQELAGGIKALEKSLELGRGAHPASYMVEEIWQELSKAKYIEWEGLSKMRSSQLHKLKCVSNIFF
;
A
#
# COMPACT_ATOMS: atom_id res chain seq x y z
N PRO A 1 -8.40 39.09 -38.57
CA PRO A 1 -9.69 38.80 -37.90
C PRO A 1 -9.53 37.60 -36.94
N GLY A 2 -9.18 37.75 -35.66
CA GLY A 2 -9.76 38.65 -34.66
C GLY A 2 -10.57 37.83 -33.65
N PHE A 3 -9.96 36.86 -32.96
CA PHE A 3 -10.61 36.06 -31.91
C PHE A 3 -10.51 36.79 -30.55
N PRO A 4 -11.62 37.03 -29.84
CA PRO A 4 -11.55 37.61 -28.50
C PRO A 4 -11.20 36.52 -27.46
N ARG A 5 -10.11 36.79 -26.73
CA ARG A 5 -9.72 36.14 -25.47
C ARG A 5 -10.77 36.41 -24.40
N LEU A 6 -11.33 35.37 -23.79
CA LEU A 6 -12.02 35.47 -22.50
C LEU A 6 -11.01 35.14 -21.40
N ALA A 7 -10.55 36.20 -20.73
CA ALA A 7 -9.80 36.12 -19.49
C ALA A 7 -10.78 36.05 -18.32
N PHE A 8 -10.79 34.93 -17.59
CA PHE A 8 -11.39 34.87 -16.24
C PHE A 8 -10.26 34.94 -15.22
N GLY A 9 -9.89 36.18 -14.88
CA GLY A 9 -9.19 36.49 -13.64
C GLY A 9 -10.23 36.64 -12.53
N GLY A 10 -10.26 35.70 -11.60
CA GLY A 10 -11.15 35.70 -10.44
C GLY A 10 -10.40 35.22 -9.20
N SER A 11 -9.62 36.11 -8.61
CA SER A 11 -8.92 35.89 -7.34
C SER A 11 -9.91 35.78 -6.19
N ILE A 12 -10.19 34.56 -5.73
CA ILE A 12 -10.98 34.32 -4.52
C ILE A 12 -10.04 34.43 -3.31
N GLN A 13 -10.01 35.60 -2.67
CA GLN A 13 -9.39 35.79 -1.36
C GLN A 13 -10.29 35.19 -0.26
N ILE A 14 -9.90 34.03 0.27
CA ILE A 14 -10.53 33.46 1.47
C ILE A 14 -9.94 34.14 2.72
N ARG A 15 -10.81 34.82 3.46
CA ARG A 15 -10.53 35.52 4.72
C ARG A 15 -10.12 34.54 5.83
N LYS A 16 -9.03 34.87 6.53
CA LYS A 16 -8.55 34.20 7.75
C LYS A 16 -9.56 34.34 8.90
N GLY A 17 -10.17 33.22 9.31
CA GLY A 17 -10.96 33.09 10.53
C GLY A 17 -10.08 32.65 11.73
N LYS A 18 -10.22 33.37 12.84
CA LYS A 18 -9.44 33.25 14.09
C LYS A 18 -9.79 31.98 14.89
N LYS A 19 -8.77 31.36 15.52
CA LYS A 19 -8.90 30.33 16.57
C LYS A 19 -9.67 30.84 17.80
N PRO A 20 -10.57 30.05 18.40
CA PRO A 20 -10.87 30.16 19.81
C PRO A 20 -9.91 29.31 20.67
N ARG A 21 -9.56 29.91 21.81
CA ARG A 21 -8.75 29.38 22.92
C ARG A 21 -9.66 28.59 23.87
N GLY A 22 -9.09 27.52 24.43
CA GLY A 22 -9.35 27.11 25.81
C GLY A 22 -10.64 26.33 26.07
N ALA A 23 -10.52 25.01 26.15
CA ALA A 23 -11.27 24.20 27.10
C ALA A 23 -10.27 23.20 27.70
N ARG A 24 -9.96 23.42 28.98
CA ARG A 24 -9.26 22.44 29.83
C ARG A 24 -10.37 21.56 30.39
N ASP A 25 -10.48 20.34 29.89
CA ASP A 25 -11.38 19.36 30.46
C ASP A 25 -10.63 18.53 31.49
N ASP A 26 -10.89 18.85 32.76
CA ASP A 26 -10.53 18.13 33.97
C ASP A 26 -11.13 16.72 33.95
N PHE A 27 -10.38 15.73 33.46
CA PHE A 27 -10.72 14.34 33.69
C PHE A 27 -10.14 13.85 35.01
N SER A 28 -11.05 13.85 35.97
CA SER A 28 -10.91 13.27 37.28
C SER A 28 -10.56 11.78 37.22
N ARG A 29 -9.58 11.44 38.06
CA ARG A 29 -9.11 10.11 38.47
C ARG A 29 -10.25 9.20 38.98
N PRO A 30 -10.15 7.88 38.78
CA PRO A 30 -10.34 6.96 39.91
C PRO A 30 -9.18 5.93 39.98
N LYS A 31 -8.41 5.93 41.08
CA LYS A 31 -8.53 5.02 42.24
C LYS A 31 -8.23 3.55 41.92
N SER A 32 -6.96 3.16 42.10
CA SER A 32 -6.53 1.81 42.53
C SER A 32 -6.98 1.56 43.98
N PRO A 33 -7.42 0.35 44.40
CA PRO A 33 -6.53 -0.67 45.02
C PRO A 33 -7.12 -2.11 44.97
N PRO A 34 -6.67 -3.15 45.74
CA PRO A 34 -5.43 -3.39 46.48
C PRO A 34 -4.71 -4.70 46.08
N ILE A 35 -3.50 -4.85 46.63
CA ILE A 35 -2.64 -6.05 46.64
C ILE A 35 -3.11 -7.00 47.76
N LEU A 36 -3.09 -8.31 47.53
CA LEU A 36 -3.21 -9.35 48.57
C LEU A 36 -1.92 -10.21 48.67
N PRO A 37 -1.59 -10.72 49.88
CA PRO A 37 -0.29 -11.34 50.22
C PRO A 37 -0.23 -12.86 49.93
N PRO A 38 0.95 -13.51 50.11
CA PRO A 38 1.23 -14.84 49.56
C PRO A 38 0.74 -15.97 50.48
N ILE A 39 0.19 -17.04 49.89
CA ILE A 39 -0.21 -18.25 50.61
C ILE A 39 0.88 -19.32 50.44
N HIS A 40 1.33 -19.80 51.60
CA HIS A 40 2.28 -20.89 51.79
C HIS A 40 1.80 -22.24 51.20
N GLN A 41 2.78 -22.99 50.69
CA GLN A 41 2.69 -24.40 50.28
C GLN A 41 2.29 -25.33 51.44
N PRO A 42 1.90 -26.58 51.12
CA PRO A 42 2.51 -27.73 51.79
C PRO A 42 3.30 -28.62 50.83
N ARG A 43 4.51 -28.98 51.29
CA ARG A 43 5.37 -30.05 50.76
C ARG A 43 4.68 -31.42 50.88
N SER A 44 4.74 -32.21 49.82
CA SER A 44 5.00 -33.66 49.89
C SER A 44 5.49 -34.10 48.49
N PHE A 45 6.79 -34.32 48.35
CA PHE A 45 7.40 -35.66 48.25
C PHE A 45 6.70 -36.54 47.21
N LEU A 46 7.38 -36.77 46.07
CA LEU A 46 7.75 -38.12 45.62
C LEU A 46 8.78 -38.06 44.49
N ALA A 47 9.82 -38.88 44.68
CA ALA A 47 10.59 -39.65 43.70
C ALA A 47 11.30 -38.92 42.54
N GLY A 48 12.63 -39.00 42.59
CA GLY A 48 13.50 -38.53 41.53
C GLY A 48 13.41 -39.38 40.26
N THR A 49 13.40 -38.67 39.14
CA THR A 49 13.85 -39.17 37.85
C THR A 49 14.92 -38.21 37.34
N LYS A 50 16.07 -38.78 36.97
CA LYS A 50 17.30 -38.12 36.54
C LYS A 50 17.08 -36.99 35.52
N PRO A 51 17.78 -35.85 35.62
CA PRO A 51 17.81 -34.88 34.53
C PRO A 51 18.70 -35.42 33.41
N GLY A 52 18.08 -35.81 32.29
CA GLY A 52 18.77 -35.94 31.01
C GLY A 52 19.26 -34.55 30.54
N PRO A 53 20.31 -34.49 29.72
CA PRO A 53 20.88 -33.23 29.25
C PRO A 53 19.82 -32.38 28.51
N PRO A 54 19.95 -31.04 28.52
CA PRO A 54 19.04 -30.17 27.80
C PRO A 54 19.16 -30.46 26.31
N GLU A 55 18.14 -31.10 25.76
CA GLU A 55 17.94 -31.26 24.33
C GLU A 55 17.65 -29.87 23.75
N MET A 56 18.72 -29.15 23.40
CA MET A 56 18.65 -27.94 22.59
C MET A 56 18.07 -28.32 21.22
N SER A 57 16.77 -28.15 21.07
CA SER A 57 16.11 -28.16 19.76
C SER A 57 16.64 -26.99 18.92
N PRO A 58 17.41 -27.22 17.83
CA PRO A 58 18.07 -26.16 17.04
C PRO A 58 17.11 -25.39 16.11
N ALA A 59 15.81 -25.70 16.13
CA ALA A 59 14.85 -25.17 15.17
C ALA A 59 14.46 -23.68 15.41
N ALA A 60 14.46 -23.22 16.66
CA ALA A 60 14.04 -21.86 16.99
C ALA A 60 15.11 -20.79 16.65
N ASP A 61 16.39 -21.13 16.83
CA ASP A 61 17.50 -20.20 16.54
C ASP A 61 17.76 -20.03 15.05
N SER A 62 17.54 -21.09 14.25
CA SER A 62 17.70 -21.04 12.78
C SER A 62 16.66 -20.15 12.08
N ALA A 63 15.42 -20.15 12.56
CA ALA A 63 14.35 -19.29 12.01
C ALA A 63 14.60 -17.80 12.32
N SER A 64 15.12 -17.49 13.51
CA SER A 64 15.52 -16.13 13.92
C SER A 64 16.71 -15.62 13.10
N GLY A 65 17.70 -16.49 12.83
CA GLY A 65 18.83 -16.18 11.96
C GLY A 65 18.41 -15.88 10.52
N SER A 66 17.52 -16.71 9.95
CA SER A 66 17.01 -16.54 8.58
C SER A 66 16.26 -15.22 8.40
N LYS A 67 15.45 -14.81 9.39
CA LYS A 67 14.75 -13.52 9.37
C LYS A 67 15.70 -12.33 9.45
N ARG A 68 16.74 -12.40 10.30
CA ARG A 68 17.78 -11.36 10.37
C ARG A 68 18.54 -11.24 9.04
N GLN A 69 18.87 -12.37 8.42
CA GLN A 69 19.55 -12.39 7.13
C GLN A 69 18.68 -11.80 6.01
N ALA A 70 17.38 -12.10 5.99
CA ALA A 70 16.43 -11.49 5.05
C ALA A 70 16.35 -9.96 5.21
N GLU A 71 16.38 -9.47 6.46
CA GLU A 71 16.41 -8.03 6.74
C GLU A 71 17.69 -7.36 6.25
N LEU A 72 18.85 -8.03 6.37
CA LEU A 72 20.12 -7.53 5.82
C LEU A 72 20.06 -7.45 4.28
N LEU A 73 19.57 -8.49 3.63
CA LEU A 73 19.37 -8.50 2.16
C LEU A 73 18.39 -7.41 1.70
N LYS A 74 17.32 -7.14 2.47
CA LYS A 74 16.44 -6.00 2.20
C LYS A 74 17.20 -4.68 2.28
N GLN A 75 18.03 -4.49 3.30
CA GLN A 75 18.81 -3.25 3.45
C GLN A 75 19.82 -3.10 2.31
N GLU A 76 20.49 -4.18 1.92
CA GLU A 76 21.38 -4.21 0.75
C GLU A 76 20.62 -3.83 -0.53
N GLY A 77 19.48 -4.46 -0.79
CA GLY A 77 18.60 -4.11 -1.91
C GLY A 77 18.18 -2.64 -1.92
N ASN A 78 17.87 -2.07 -0.75
CA ASN A 78 17.56 -0.64 -0.61
C ASN A 78 18.76 0.25 -0.98
N THR A 79 19.98 -0.14 -0.59
CA THR A 79 21.20 0.61 -0.96
C THR A 79 21.50 0.50 -2.45
N CYS A 80 21.32 -0.67 -3.06
CA CYS A 80 21.46 -0.86 -4.50
C CYS A 80 20.43 -0.05 -5.28
N PHE A 81 19.17 -0.02 -4.82
CA PHE A 81 18.10 0.77 -5.42
C PHE A 81 18.40 2.28 -5.38
N LYS A 82 18.96 2.77 -4.26
CA LYS A 82 19.40 4.17 -4.13
C LYS A 82 20.59 4.52 -5.03
N LYS A 83 21.44 3.54 -5.36
CA LYS A 83 22.57 3.67 -6.30
C LYS A 83 22.16 3.43 -7.76
N ASP A 84 20.86 3.36 -8.06
CA ASP A 84 20.28 2.99 -9.36
C ASP A 84 20.77 1.65 -9.95
N ARG A 85 21.33 0.77 -9.11
CA ARG A 85 21.71 -0.60 -9.51
C ARG A 85 20.50 -1.53 -9.38
N ILE A 86 19.56 -1.40 -10.32
CA ILE A 86 18.26 -2.05 -10.24
C ILE A 86 18.34 -3.58 -10.31
N SER A 87 19.21 -4.13 -11.18
CA SER A 87 19.37 -5.58 -11.28
C SER A 87 19.88 -6.20 -9.97
N ALA A 88 20.94 -5.63 -9.38
CA ALA A 88 21.47 -6.11 -8.10
C ALA A 88 20.44 -5.97 -6.96
N ALA A 89 19.60 -4.93 -6.99
CA ALA A 89 18.52 -4.78 -6.02
C ALA A 89 17.48 -5.91 -6.13
N ILE A 90 17.12 -6.30 -7.36
CA ILE A 90 16.20 -7.43 -7.62
C ILE A 90 16.78 -8.73 -7.06
N ASP A 91 18.06 -8.99 -7.28
CA ASP A 91 18.73 -10.19 -6.78
C ASP A 91 18.72 -10.24 -5.25
N ALA A 92 19.06 -9.12 -4.60
CA ALA A 92 19.03 -8.99 -3.13
C ALA A 92 17.62 -9.21 -2.55
N TYR A 93 16.57 -8.60 -3.14
CA TYR A 93 15.19 -8.82 -2.69
C TYR A 93 14.71 -10.25 -2.96
N THR A 94 15.15 -10.87 -4.07
CA THR A 94 14.81 -12.26 -4.37
C THR A 94 15.45 -13.21 -3.36
N GLY A 95 16.69 -12.95 -2.93
CA GLY A 95 17.32 -13.65 -1.82
C GLY A 95 16.56 -13.47 -0.50
N ALA A 96 16.09 -12.24 -0.20
CA ALA A 96 15.28 -11.98 0.99
C ALA A 96 13.95 -12.75 0.97
N ILE A 97 13.28 -12.80 -0.19
CA ILE A 97 12.04 -13.57 -0.38
C ILE A 97 12.30 -15.07 -0.23
N ALA A 98 13.40 -15.59 -0.77
CA ALA A 98 13.73 -17.02 -0.65
C ALA A 98 13.89 -17.46 0.83
N LEU A 99 14.45 -16.58 1.67
CA LEU A 99 14.57 -16.83 3.11
C LEU A 99 13.25 -16.61 3.86
N CYS A 100 12.48 -15.59 3.49
CA CYS A 100 11.28 -15.16 4.22
C CYS A 100 10.21 -14.63 3.25
N GLN A 101 9.28 -15.51 2.87
CA GLN A 101 8.21 -15.18 1.91
C GLN A 101 7.05 -14.41 2.56
N ASN A 102 6.89 -14.52 3.88
CA ASN A 102 5.76 -13.96 4.66
C ASN A 102 5.81 -12.42 4.84
N VAL A 103 6.78 -11.73 4.22
CA VAL A 103 6.95 -10.29 4.39
C VAL A 103 6.59 -9.57 3.09
N ALA A 104 5.40 -8.97 3.03
CA ALA A 104 4.89 -8.24 1.87
C ALA A 104 5.82 -7.09 1.41
N VAL A 105 6.60 -6.51 2.32
CA VAL A 105 7.55 -5.42 2.01
C VAL A 105 8.61 -5.86 1.00
N TYR A 106 9.09 -7.10 1.05
CA TYR A 106 10.12 -7.58 0.11
C TYR A 106 9.56 -7.66 -1.32
N TRP A 107 8.33 -8.17 -1.46
CA TRP A 107 7.60 -8.21 -2.73
C TRP A 107 7.35 -6.81 -3.29
N THR A 108 6.84 -5.87 -2.50
CA THR A 108 6.59 -4.49 -2.98
C THR A 108 7.86 -3.73 -3.35
N ASN A 109 9.00 -4.02 -2.71
CA ASN A 109 10.27 -3.41 -3.05
C ASN A 109 10.89 -4.01 -4.32
N ARG A 110 10.73 -5.32 -4.55
CA ARG A 110 11.11 -5.96 -5.81
C ARG A 110 10.23 -5.47 -6.96
N ALA A 111 8.92 -5.35 -6.74
CA ALA A 111 7.99 -4.75 -7.69
C ALA A 111 8.42 -3.33 -8.09
N LEU A 112 8.95 -2.54 -7.16
CA LEU A 112 9.41 -1.17 -7.47
C LEU A 112 10.62 -1.17 -8.42
N CYS A 113 11.47 -2.18 -8.31
CA CYS A 113 12.58 -2.39 -9.22
C CYS A 113 12.07 -2.78 -10.63
N TYR A 114 11.09 -3.67 -10.71
CA TYR A 114 10.46 -4.02 -11.99
C TYR A 114 9.72 -2.85 -12.63
N LYS A 115 9.05 -2.01 -11.83
CA LYS A 115 8.45 -0.76 -12.29
C LYS A 115 9.50 0.17 -12.93
N LYS A 116 10.68 0.31 -12.33
CA LYS A 116 11.79 1.09 -12.93
C LYS A 116 12.29 0.50 -14.26
N ARG A 117 12.13 -0.80 -14.47
CA ARG A 117 12.45 -1.50 -15.73
C ARG A 117 11.29 -1.53 -16.74
N ASN A 118 10.14 -0.94 -16.40
CA ASN A 118 8.88 -1.05 -17.16
C ASN A 118 8.41 -2.50 -17.37
N GLU A 119 8.75 -3.41 -16.46
CA GLU A 119 8.33 -4.81 -16.51
C GLU A 119 7.00 -5.00 -15.75
N TRP A 120 5.92 -4.41 -16.27
CA TRP A 120 4.63 -4.33 -15.57
C TRP A 120 3.97 -5.68 -15.27
N ALA A 121 4.20 -6.70 -16.10
CA ALA A 121 3.70 -8.06 -15.84
C ALA A 121 4.25 -8.64 -14.51
N LYS A 122 5.54 -8.46 -14.25
CA LYS A 122 6.17 -8.92 -12.99
C LYS A 122 5.76 -8.04 -11.80
N VAL A 123 5.50 -6.76 -12.03
CA VAL A 123 4.94 -5.87 -11.01
C VAL A 123 3.59 -6.40 -10.55
N GLU A 124 2.71 -6.78 -11.49
CA GLU A 124 1.40 -7.34 -11.19
C GLU A 124 1.50 -8.60 -10.32
N GLU A 125 2.37 -9.55 -10.70
CA GLU A 125 2.61 -10.79 -9.95
C GLU A 125 3.10 -10.51 -8.52
N ASP A 126 4.15 -9.69 -8.38
CA ASP A 126 4.71 -9.35 -7.07
C ASP A 126 3.71 -8.60 -6.18
N CYS A 127 2.90 -7.73 -6.75
CA CYS A 127 1.88 -6.99 -6.00
C CYS A 127 0.74 -7.90 -5.55
N ARG A 128 0.33 -8.87 -6.38
CA ARG A 128 -0.67 -9.89 -5.98
C ARG A 128 -0.14 -10.74 -4.83
N MET A 129 1.13 -11.16 -4.87
CA MET A 129 1.76 -11.88 -3.77
C MET A 129 1.86 -11.02 -2.51
N ALA A 130 2.25 -9.75 -2.64
CA ALA A 130 2.26 -8.82 -1.51
C ALA A 130 0.88 -8.68 -0.85
N ILE A 131 -0.19 -8.55 -1.64
CA ILE A 131 -1.58 -8.45 -1.15
C ILE A 131 -2.03 -9.76 -0.48
N HIS A 132 -1.56 -10.91 -0.96
CA HIS A 132 -1.86 -12.20 -0.34
C HIS A 132 -1.30 -12.30 1.09
N TYR A 133 -0.10 -11.77 1.33
CA TYR A 133 0.50 -11.75 2.67
C TYR A 133 0.05 -10.56 3.53
N ASP A 134 -0.14 -9.38 2.93
CA ASP A 134 -0.60 -8.17 3.60
C ASP A 134 -1.66 -7.46 2.75
N SER A 135 -2.92 -7.72 3.08
CA SER A 135 -4.07 -7.11 2.41
C SER A 135 -4.21 -5.61 2.69
N HIS A 136 -3.56 -5.08 3.73
CA HIS A 136 -3.63 -3.67 4.12
C HIS A 136 -2.47 -2.83 3.57
N SER A 137 -1.61 -3.42 2.73
CA SER A 137 -0.50 -2.72 2.11
C SER A 137 -0.96 -1.70 1.07
N VAL A 138 -0.96 -0.41 1.44
CA VAL A 138 -1.26 0.71 0.53
C VAL A 138 -0.39 0.65 -0.72
N LYS A 139 0.92 0.43 -0.57
CA LYS A 139 1.87 0.41 -1.68
C LYS A 139 1.59 -0.73 -2.66
N ALA A 140 1.18 -1.91 -2.17
CA ALA A 140 0.89 -3.05 -3.03
C ALA A 140 -0.36 -2.79 -3.90
N HIS A 141 -1.44 -2.27 -3.32
CA HIS A 141 -2.66 -1.91 -4.07
C HIS A 141 -2.41 -0.78 -5.06
N TYR A 142 -1.63 0.24 -4.68
CA TYR A 142 -1.24 1.32 -5.59
C TYR A 142 -0.50 0.79 -6.82
N MET A 143 0.54 -0.03 -6.60
CA MET A 143 1.36 -0.56 -7.68
C MET A 143 0.61 -1.56 -8.57
N LEU A 144 -0.29 -2.36 -7.99
CA LEU A 144 -1.20 -3.21 -8.76
C LEU A 144 -2.11 -2.36 -9.66
N GLY A 145 -2.67 -1.27 -9.13
CA GLY A 145 -3.49 -0.34 -9.89
C GLY A 145 -2.76 0.21 -11.11
N LEU A 146 -1.52 0.69 -10.93
CA LEU A 146 -0.70 1.17 -12.04
C LEU A 146 -0.40 0.09 -13.08
N ALA A 147 -0.04 -1.12 -12.65
CA ALA A 147 0.24 -2.23 -13.57
C ALA A 147 -0.99 -2.61 -14.41
N LEU A 148 -2.19 -2.60 -13.81
CA LEU A 148 -3.44 -2.87 -14.52
C LEU A 148 -3.81 -1.77 -15.51
N LEU A 149 -3.56 -0.50 -15.16
CA LEU A 149 -3.75 0.63 -16.07
C LEU A 149 -2.84 0.53 -17.31
N ASP A 150 -1.58 0.14 -17.12
CA ASP A 150 -0.64 -0.10 -18.23
C ASP A 150 -1.11 -1.25 -19.13
N ARG A 151 -1.68 -2.30 -18.52
CA ARG A 151 -2.27 -3.45 -19.22
C ARG A 151 -3.63 -3.19 -19.89
N GLN A 152 -4.10 -1.95 -19.89
CA GLN A 152 -5.41 -1.51 -20.42
C GLN A 152 -6.64 -2.02 -19.65
N GLU A 153 -6.44 -2.64 -18.48
CA GLU A 153 -7.51 -3.09 -17.59
C GLU A 153 -7.98 -1.94 -16.70
N LEU A 154 -8.58 -0.90 -17.31
CA LEU A 154 -8.93 0.35 -16.63
C LEU A 154 -9.85 0.15 -15.43
N ALA A 155 -10.89 -0.68 -15.57
CA ALA A 155 -11.84 -0.94 -14.49
C ALA A 155 -11.19 -1.65 -13.29
N GLY A 156 -10.27 -2.59 -13.54
CA GLY A 156 -9.51 -3.27 -12.50
C GLY A 156 -8.52 -2.32 -11.81
N GLY A 157 -7.81 -1.51 -12.60
CA GLY A 157 -6.86 -0.52 -12.11
C GLY A 157 -7.51 0.54 -11.22
N ILE A 158 -8.66 1.09 -11.65
CA ILE A 158 -9.42 2.07 -10.86
C ILE A 158 -9.82 1.49 -9.50
N LYS A 159 -10.36 0.26 -9.46
CA LYS A 159 -10.75 -0.40 -8.20
C LYS A 159 -9.57 -0.61 -7.25
N ALA A 160 -8.41 -1.02 -7.77
CA ALA A 160 -7.20 -1.20 -6.97
C ALA A 160 -6.67 0.14 -6.42
N LEU A 161 -6.69 1.20 -7.23
CA LEU A 161 -6.32 2.56 -6.80
C LEU A 161 -7.28 3.14 -5.76
N GLU A 162 -8.59 2.93 -5.92
CA GLU A 162 -9.59 3.30 -4.91
C GLU A 162 -9.32 2.58 -3.59
N LYS A 163 -9.04 1.28 -3.64
CA LYS A 163 -8.71 0.51 -2.43
C LYS A 163 -7.45 1.01 -1.74
N SER A 164 -6.43 1.33 -2.53
CA SER A 164 -5.20 1.94 -2.03
C SER A 164 -5.47 3.29 -1.36
N LEU A 165 -6.35 4.12 -1.94
CA LEU A 165 -6.69 5.43 -1.41
C LEU A 165 -7.44 5.34 -0.08
N GLU A 166 -8.38 4.40 0.03
CA GLU A 166 -9.11 4.11 1.28
C GLU A 166 -8.14 3.77 2.41
N LEU A 167 -7.21 2.85 2.16
CA LEU A 167 -6.22 2.41 3.14
C LEU A 167 -5.25 3.55 3.52
N GLY A 168 -4.81 4.35 2.54
CA GLY A 168 -3.88 5.45 2.75
C GLY A 168 -4.46 6.62 3.56
N ARG A 169 -5.75 6.95 3.33
CA ARG A 169 -6.44 8.03 4.07
C ARG A 169 -6.60 7.72 5.56
N GLY A 170 -6.77 6.45 5.92
CA GLY A 170 -6.89 6.02 7.31
C GLY A 170 -5.56 6.11 8.09
N ALA A 171 -4.44 5.78 7.45
CA ALA A 171 -3.14 5.78 8.09
C ALA A 171 -2.51 7.19 8.16
N HIS A 172 -2.39 7.86 7.00
CA HIS A 172 -1.74 9.18 6.89
C HIS A 172 -2.36 9.98 5.74
N PRO A 173 -3.46 10.72 5.97
CA PRO A 173 -4.22 11.38 4.91
C PRO A 173 -3.48 12.51 4.19
N ALA A 174 -2.42 13.07 4.80
CA ALA A 174 -1.55 14.08 4.19
C ALA A 174 -0.21 13.51 3.69
N SER A 175 -0.12 12.19 3.50
CA SER A 175 1.07 11.57 2.92
C SER A 175 1.15 11.86 1.43
N TYR A 176 2.36 12.12 0.92
CA TYR A 176 2.64 12.31 -0.51
C TYR A 176 2.06 11.19 -1.38
N MET A 177 2.02 9.97 -0.84
CA MET A 177 1.49 8.80 -1.52
C MET A 177 -0.02 8.91 -1.76
N VAL A 178 -0.78 9.49 -0.83
CA VAL A 178 -2.24 9.67 -0.97
C VAL A 178 -2.55 10.68 -2.07
N GLU A 179 -1.76 11.75 -2.17
CA GLU A 179 -1.87 12.73 -3.25
C GLU A 179 -1.55 12.11 -4.61
N GLU A 180 -0.46 11.34 -4.70
CA GLU A 180 -0.06 10.62 -5.93
C GLU A 180 -1.14 9.61 -6.36
N ILE A 181 -1.63 8.78 -5.44
CA ILE A 181 -2.74 7.83 -5.70
C ILE A 181 -3.97 8.57 -6.24
N TRP A 182 -4.34 9.71 -5.62
CA TRP A 182 -5.50 10.47 -6.05
C TRP A 182 -5.33 11.08 -7.45
N GLN A 183 -4.14 11.57 -7.78
CA GLN A 183 -3.83 12.08 -9.12
C GLN A 183 -3.96 10.98 -10.18
N GLU A 184 -3.38 9.82 -9.93
CA GLU A 184 -3.45 8.68 -10.87
C GLU A 184 -4.88 8.14 -11.01
N LEU A 185 -5.63 8.05 -9.90
CA LEU A 185 -7.04 7.68 -9.93
C LEU A 185 -7.87 8.68 -10.76
N SER A 186 -7.61 9.97 -10.59
CA SER A 186 -8.32 11.03 -11.34
C SER A 186 -8.03 10.95 -12.83
N LYS A 187 -6.78 10.70 -13.22
CA LYS A 187 -6.40 10.47 -14.63
C LYS A 187 -7.10 9.24 -15.20
N ALA A 188 -7.09 8.12 -14.47
CA ALA A 188 -7.74 6.89 -14.92
C ALA A 188 -9.25 7.07 -15.12
N LYS A 189 -9.95 7.73 -14.18
CA LYS A 189 -11.38 8.05 -14.31
C LYS A 189 -11.67 9.01 -15.45
N TYR A 190 -10.77 9.96 -15.71
CA TYR A 190 -10.91 10.86 -16.86
C TYR A 190 -10.83 10.09 -18.19
N ILE A 191 -9.88 9.16 -18.32
CA ILE A 191 -9.74 8.31 -19.51
C ILE A 191 -11.00 7.46 -19.72
N GLU A 192 -11.53 6.85 -18.66
CA GLU A 192 -12.79 6.10 -18.71
C GLU A 192 -13.95 6.98 -19.19
N TRP A 193 -14.12 8.16 -18.60
CA TRP A 193 -15.16 9.10 -19.00
C TRP A 193 -15.02 9.56 -20.45
N GLU A 194 -13.80 9.84 -20.91
CA GLU A 194 -13.52 10.26 -22.28
C GLU A 194 -13.89 9.13 -23.27
N GLY A 195 -13.53 7.88 -22.96
CA GLY A 195 -13.91 6.71 -23.74
C GLY A 195 -15.43 6.55 -23.84
N LEU A 196 -16.13 6.64 -22.70
CA LEU A 196 -17.59 6.61 -22.65
C LEU A 196 -18.22 7.80 -23.41
N SER A 197 -17.61 8.98 -23.38
CA SER A 197 -18.07 10.16 -24.11
C SER A 197 -17.99 9.96 -25.63
N LYS A 198 -16.85 9.45 -26.12
CA LYS A 198 -16.64 9.10 -27.54
C LYS A 198 -17.64 8.04 -28.02
N MET A 199 -17.88 7.01 -27.22
CA MET A 199 -18.88 5.97 -27.54
C MET A 199 -20.30 6.55 -27.65
N ARG A 200 -20.73 7.38 -26.67
CA ARG A 200 -22.03 8.05 -26.71
C ARG A 200 -22.20 8.95 -27.93
N SER A 201 -21.16 9.72 -28.27
CA SER A 201 -21.16 10.57 -29.46
C SER A 201 -21.29 9.76 -30.76
N SER A 202 -20.53 8.67 -30.89
CA SER A 202 -20.61 7.76 -32.05
C SER A 202 -21.99 7.12 -32.17
N GLN A 203 -22.58 6.68 -31.06
CA GLN A 203 -23.92 6.10 -31.04
C GLN A 203 -24.99 7.09 -31.47
N LEU A 204 -24.91 8.33 -30.99
CA LEU A 204 -25.81 9.40 -31.42
C LEU A 204 -25.69 9.70 -32.91
N HIS A 205 -24.47 9.75 -33.44
CA HIS A 205 -24.23 9.94 -34.88
C HIS A 205 -24.86 8.80 -35.70
N LYS A 206 -24.65 7.54 -35.29
CA LYS A 206 -25.26 6.38 -35.96
C LYS A 206 -26.79 6.46 -35.97
N LEU A 207 -27.41 6.80 -34.84
CA LEU A 207 -28.87 6.95 -34.75
C LEU A 207 -29.40 8.07 -35.67
N LYS A 208 -28.70 9.20 -35.76
CA LYS A 208 -29.04 10.30 -36.67
C LYS A 208 -28.93 9.91 -38.15
N CYS A 209 -27.91 9.13 -38.51
CA CYS A 209 -27.78 8.62 -39.88
C CYS A 209 -28.93 7.67 -40.23
N VAL A 210 -29.30 6.76 -39.31
CA VAL A 210 -30.43 5.85 -39.53
C VAL A 210 -31.75 6.62 -39.66
N SER A 211 -32.01 7.60 -38.80
CA SER A 211 -33.25 8.41 -38.91
C SER A 211 -33.35 9.22 -40.20
N ASN A 212 -32.22 9.66 -40.77
CA ASN A 212 -32.17 10.40 -42.04
C ASN A 212 -32.28 9.50 -43.29
N ILE A 213 -32.22 8.17 -43.15
CA ILE A 213 -32.40 7.23 -44.26
C ILE A 213 -33.87 6.84 -44.44
N PHE A 214 -34.70 7.00 -43.40
CA PHE A 214 -36.12 6.62 -43.40
C PHE A 214 -37.09 7.79 -43.67
N PHE A 215 -36.57 8.97 -44.02
CA PHE A 215 -37.31 10.16 -44.45
C PHE A 215 -36.81 10.62 -45.82
#